data_AF-A0A935P5Y3-F1
#
_entry.id   AF-A0A935P5Y3-F1
#
_cell.length_a   1.000
_cell.length_b   1.000
_cell.length_c   1.000
_cell.angle_alpha   90.00
_cell.angle_beta   90.00
_cell.angle_gamma   90.00
#
_symmetry.space_group_name_H-M   'P 1'
#
loop_
_entity.id
_entity.type
_entity.pdbx_description
1 polymer ?
#
loop_
_entity_poly.entity_id
_entity_poly.type
_entity_poly.pdbx_seq_one_letter_code
_entity_poly.pdbx_strand_id
1 'polypeptide(L)'
;MASKQASTPLRATGRTELALLTLLALLAPLGLDASSAHAQSSRYPAPPKDRDREQDQTSQLWEQAAEPARAPQARLLAEARRLIAGRTPAELQAAADKASAAIALRPTEPSAYFFRAVALEQLARWHECAADFRKALELDPKFTADPELRYGDNPLLGLGICLARDGHLADAEVALDRAVARTPGVQEWLRLGETRIAMGKLREGLEALVASTEASGESTPSALNSWLRALAYDRGRQTALASEAAQAAALSDRFLRQLTSPAVPFVSKADEQYLMGLGWESSNRPELALAYFRGVVMTRPDGLWTRRAREHVELLEQTAFPLDVARSGPAPLDAVVATAAVRKAMPQLAACVAALPAVAFTLRVTRSRPPATGPGIRSVPPAPGLAVTQDVAFGDPSEAALEQAERCLLPVTLKLDLPPIKEPGTWHHVSFSLIAHRPQPGPAAGETSAGAPRPPPRRRR
;
A
#
# COMPACT_ATOMS: atom_id res chain seq x y z
N MET A 1 -10.90 -69.02 25.53
CA MET A 1 -10.03 -70.21 25.41
C MET A 1 -8.61 -69.68 25.19
N ALA A 2 -7.85 -69.48 26.27
CA ALA A 2 -6.92 -70.45 26.86
C ALA A 2 -5.70 -70.66 25.93
N SER A 3 -4.54 -70.08 26.26
CA SER A 3 -3.46 -70.68 27.11
C SER A 3 -2.39 -71.29 26.18
N LYS A 4 -1.06 -71.19 26.31
CA LYS A 4 -0.06 -71.04 27.39
C LYS A 4 1.25 -70.63 26.68
N GLN A 5 2.07 -69.67 27.14
CA GLN A 5 3.03 -69.73 28.25
C GLN A 5 4.10 -70.83 28.18
N ALA A 6 5.37 -70.39 28.07
CA ALA A 6 6.53 -70.78 28.88
C ALA A 6 7.63 -69.71 28.62
N SER A 7 8.11 -68.81 29.49
CA SER A 7 8.65 -68.88 30.87
C SER A 7 9.76 -69.93 31.00
N THR A 8 10.96 -69.69 31.52
CA THR A 8 11.34 -69.01 32.78
C THR A 8 12.90 -68.92 32.88
N PRO A 9 13.56 -68.53 33.99
CA PRO A 9 14.42 -67.32 34.03
C PRO A 9 15.85 -67.57 34.58
N LEU A 10 16.65 -66.50 34.70
CA LEU A 10 17.81 -66.46 35.59
C LEU A 10 17.52 -65.52 36.78
N ARG A 11 17.95 -66.00 37.94
CA ARG A 11 17.57 -65.62 39.30
C ARG A 11 18.11 -64.27 39.76
N ALA A 12 17.35 -63.70 40.69
CA ALA A 12 17.61 -62.56 41.53
C ALA A 12 18.77 -62.74 42.53
N THR A 13 19.45 -61.63 42.84
CA THR A 13 20.15 -61.41 44.11
C THR A 13 20.09 -59.93 44.52
N GLY A 14 19.66 -59.68 45.76
CA GLY A 14 19.88 -58.46 46.56
C GLY A 14 19.06 -57.23 46.13
N ARG A 15 17.97 -56.82 46.80
CA ARG A 15 17.92 -56.20 48.15
C ARG A 15 19.07 -55.22 48.42
N THR A 16 18.93 -54.01 47.91
CA THR A 16 19.43 -52.68 48.38
C THR A 16 19.36 -51.78 47.15
N GLU A 17 18.33 -50.97 46.94
CA GLU A 17 18.46 -49.51 47.08
C GLU A 17 17.10 -48.79 47.01
N LEU A 18 16.01 -49.50 47.34
CA LEU A 18 14.67 -48.92 47.54
C LEU A 18 14.55 -48.16 48.88
N ALA A 19 15.66 -47.63 49.38
CA ALA A 19 15.76 -46.88 50.64
C ALA A 19 16.12 -45.39 50.44
N LEU A 20 16.32 -44.93 49.19
CA LEU A 20 16.69 -43.53 48.92
C LEU A 20 15.52 -42.61 48.51
N LEU A 21 14.34 -43.17 48.18
CA LEU A 21 13.19 -42.37 47.70
C LEU A 21 12.03 -42.25 48.70
N THR A 22 12.14 -42.88 49.87
CA THR A 22 11.16 -42.75 50.97
C THR A 22 11.65 -41.89 52.14
N LEU A 23 12.84 -41.28 52.05
CA LEU A 23 13.35 -40.35 53.06
C LEU A 23 13.16 -38.86 52.72
N LEU A 24 12.68 -38.52 51.52
CA LEU A 24 12.46 -37.13 51.07
C LEU A 24 11.01 -36.63 51.23
N ALA A 25 10.08 -37.48 51.69
CA ALA A 25 8.65 -37.14 51.83
C ALA A 25 8.18 -36.97 53.30
N LEU A 26 9.11 -36.79 54.25
CA LEU A 26 8.82 -36.64 55.68
C LEU A 26 9.41 -35.35 56.32
N LEU A 27 9.77 -34.35 55.50
CA LEU A 27 10.29 -33.05 55.96
C LEU A 27 9.34 -31.86 55.69
N ALA A 28 8.03 -32.12 55.63
CA ALA A 28 7.01 -31.08 55.65
C ALA A 28 6.00 -31.43 56.75
N PRO A 29 6.28 -31.07 58.01
CA PRO A 29 5.67 -29.83 58.48
C PRO A 29 6.48 -29.19 59.62
N LEU A 30 7.42 -28.31 59.30
CA LEU A 30 7.82 -27.25 60.22
C LEU A 30 7.93 -25.99 59.38
N GLY A 31 7.10 -25.00 59.69
CA GLY A 31 7.18 -23.65 59.13
C GLY A 31 8.50 -23.01 59.51
N LEU A 32 9.56 -23.41 58.82
CA LEU A 32 10.83 -22.73 58.79
C LEU A 32 10.67 -21.64 57.75
N ASP A 33 10.27 -20.45 58.21
CA ASP A 33 10.68 -19.22 57.53
C ASP A 33 12.17 -19.38 57.24
N ALA A 34 12.53 -19.36 55.96
CA ALA A 34 13.93 -19.24 55.54
C ALA A 34 14.43 -17.83 55.84
N SER A 35 14.36 -17.42 57.11
CA SER A 35 15.26 -16.42 57.65
C SER A 35 16.64 -17.05 57.61
N SER A 36 17.46 -16.59 56.67
CA SER A 36 18.89 -16.92 56.61
C SER A 36 19.48 -16.95 58.03
N ALA A 37 19.82 -18.15 58.51
CA ALA A 37 20.43 -18.33 59.82
C ALA A 37 21.81 -17.67 59.81
N HIS A 38 21.85 -16.39 60.21
CA HIS A 38 23.08 -15.72 60.59
C HIS A 38 23.47 -16.27 61.96
N ALA A 39 24.15 -17.41 61.98
CA ALA A 39 24.84 -17.89 63.17
C ALA A 39 26.08 -17.01 63.42
N GLN A 40 25.87 -15.73 63.73
CA GLN A 40 26.91 -14.89 64.30
C GLN A 40 26.92 -15.13 65.81
N SER A 41 28.07 -15.51 66.35
CA SER A 41 28.24 -15.66 67.80
C SER A 41 27.86 -14.35 68.50
N SER A 42 27.09 -14.41 69.59
CA SER A 42 26.69 -13.25 70.41
C SER A 42 27.85 -12.46 71.03
N ARG A 43 29.10 -12.92 70.82
CA ARG A 43 30.33 -12.25 71.26
C ARG A 43 30.76 -11.08 70.39
N TYR A 44 30.25 -10.96 69.17
CA TYR A 44 30.58 -9.84 68.29
C TYR A 44 29.35 -8.93 68.12
N PRO A 45 29.50 -7.59 68.27
CA PRO A 45 28.42 -6.67 67.95
C PRO A 45 28.00 -6.84 66.49
N ALA A 46 26.71 -6.64 66.21
CA ALA A 46 26.22 -6.67 64.84
C ALA A 46 27.10 -5.77 63.96
N PRO A 47 27.52 -6.23 62.76
CA PRO A 47 28.33 -5.40 61.88
C PRO A 47 27.62 -4.06 61.68
N PRO A 48 28.35 -2.94 61.69
CA PRO A 48 27.75 -1.63 61.53
C PRO A 48 26.91 -1.61 60.26
N LYS A 49 25.74 -0.94 60.30
CA LYS A 49 24.85 -0.84 59.14
C LYS A 49 25.62 -0.20 57.99
N ASP A 50 25.97 -1.01 57.01
CA ASP A 50 26.66 -0.60 55.80
C ASP A 50 25.68 0.20 54.92
N ARG A 51 25.75 1.52 55.03
CA ARG A 51 24.91 2.44 54.25
C ARG A 51 25.27 2.41 52.77
N ASP A 52 26.51 2.06 52.45
CA ASP A 52 26.99 1.98 51.07
C ASP A 52 26.39 0.75 50.39
N ARG A 53 26.11 -0.32 51.13
CA ARG A 53 25.45 -1.52 50.59
C ARG A 53 24.01 -1.29 50.11
N GLU A 54 23.21 -0.49 50.83
CA GLU A 54 21.87 -0.10 50.37
C GLU A 54 21.95 0.83 49.15
N GLN A 55 22.96 1.70 49.11
CA GLN A 55 23.21 2.60 47.99
C GLN A 55 23.69 1.84 46.75
N ASP A 56 24.58 0.85 46.90
CA ASP A 56 25.08 -0.01 45.82
C ASP A 56 23.99 -0.90 45.24
N GLN A 57 23.07 -1.41 46.07
CA GLN A 57 21.92 -2.19 45.61
C GLN A 57 20.93 -1.39 44.76
N THR A 58 20.89 -0.06 44.92
CA THR A 58 19.99 0.83 44.19
C THR A 58 20.72 1.68 43.13
N SER A 59 22.05 1.64 43.12
CA SER A 59 22.90 2.42 42.22
C SER A 59 23.14 1.70 40.90
N GLN A 60 23.01 2.44 39.80
CA GLN A 60 23.40 1.96 38.46
C GLN A 60 24.89 2.17 38.16
N LEU A 61 25.68 2.63 39.14
CA LEU A 61 27.09 2.97 38.96
C LEU A 61 27.90 1.83 38.33
N TRP A 62 27.76 0.61 38.86
CA TRP A 62 28.52 -0.55 38.41
C TRP A 62 28.10 -1.02 37.01
N GLU A 63 26.81 -0.93 36.67
CA GLU A 63 26.33 -1.21 35.33
C GLU A 63 26.83 -0.16 34.31
N GLN A 64 26.84 1.11 34.69
CA GLN A 64 27.36 2.19 33.84
C GLN A 64 28.88 2.07 33.63
N ALA A 65 29.62 1.62 34.65
CA ALA A 65 31.04 1.35 34.55
C ALA A 65 31.34 0.12 33.67
N ALA A 66 30.51 -0.92 33.78
CA ALA A 66 30.65 -2.14 32.97
C ALA A 66 30.27 -1.93 31.50
N GLU A 67 29.26 -1.10 31.23
CA GLU A 67 28.75 -0.84 29.88
C GLU A 67 28.61 0.68 29.62
N PRO A 68 29.72 1.43 29.50
CA PRO A 68 29.69 2.89 29.38
C PRO A 68 28.96 3.38 28.12
N ALA A 69 28.92 2.54 27.08
CA ALA A 69 28.21 2.83 25.84
C ALA A 69 26.68 2.71 25.95
N ARG A 70 26.14 2.06 26.98
CA ARG A 70 24.70 1.74 27.10
C ARG A 70 23.83 2.98 27.27
N ALA A 71 24.18 3.88 28.18
CA ALA A 71 23.37 5.08 28.43
C ALA A 71 23.38 6.07 27.23
N PRO A 72 24.52 6.37 26.60
CA PRO A 72 24.53 7.18 25.36
C PRO A 72 23.76 6.51 24.22
N GLN A 73 23.90 5.20 24.03
CA GLN A 73 23.15 4.44 23.03
C GLN A 73 21.64 4.50 23.28
N ALA A 74 21.18 4.24 24.51
CA ALA A 74 19.75 4.31 24.86
C ALA A 74 19.14 5.70 24.58
N ARG A 75 19.89 6.78 24.84
CA ARG A 75 19.47 8.15 24.50
C ARG A 75 19.31 8.34 22.99
N LEU A 76 20.28 7.87 22.20
CA LEU A 76 20.21 7.93 20.74
C LEU A 76 19.01 7.15 20.18
N LEU A 77 18.70 5.97 20.74
CA LEU A 77 17.55 5.18 20.34
C LEU A 77 16.21 5.85 20.71
N ALA A 78 16.13 6.49 21.89
CA ALA A 78 14.97 7.27 22.29
C ALA A 78 14.75 8.49 21.37
N GLU A 79 15.83 9.17 20.99
CA GLU A 79 15.79 10.26 20.00
C GLU A 79 15.34 9.75 18.62
N ALA A 80 15.89 8.62 18.15
CA ALA A 80 15.50 8.01 16.89
C ALA A 80 14.00 7.65 16.88
N ARG A 81 13.50 7.00 17.94
CA ARG A 81 12.07 6.68 18.11
C ARG A 81 11.20 7.93 18.03
N ARG A 82 11.60 9.02 18.72
CA ARG A 82 10.85 10.29 18.69
C ARG A 82 10.82 10.89 17.29
N LEU A 83 11.95 10.90 16.59
CA LEU A 83 12.08 11.47 15.25
C LEU A 83 11.26 10.69 14.21
N ILE A 84 11.17 9.35 14.33
CA ILE A 84 10.31 8.50 13.50
C ILE A 84 8.84 8.92 13.59
N ALA A 85 8.38 9.44 14.73
CA ALA A 85 7.01 9.90 14.91
C ALA A 85 6.70 11.23 14.18
N GLY A 86 7.71 12.06 13.89
CA GLY A 86 7.54 13.36 13.21
C GLY A 86 7.25 13.26 11.71
N ARG A 87 7.69 12.16 11.07
CA ARG A 87 7.39 11.77 9.68
C ARG A 87 7.78 12.75 8.57
N THR A 88 8.60 13.78 8.84
CA THR A 88 9.21 14.55 7.74
C THR A 88 10.45 13.82 7.20
N PRO A 89 10.80 13.95 5.90
CA PRO A 89 12.01 13.34 5.34
C PRO A 89 13.29 13.72 6.11
N ALA A 90 13.38 14.96 6.59
CA ALA A 90 14.51 15.43 7.38
C ALA A 90 14.59 14.75 8.77
N GLU A 91 13.46 14.58 9.46
CA GLU A 91 13.43 13.88 10.74
C GLU A 91 13.68 12.38 10.58
N LEU A 92 13.16 11.76 9.52
CA LEU A 92 13.44 10.36 9.22
C LEU A 92 14.92 10.13 8.93
N GLN A 93 15.57 11.04 8.18
CA GLN A 93 17.01 10.97 7.96
C GLN A 93 17.77 11.15 9.28
N ALA A 94 17.39 12.14 10.10
CA ALA A 94 17.99 12.32 11.42
C ALA A 94 17.78 11.09 12.33
N ALA A 95 16.63 10.42 12.27
CA ALA A 95 16.39 9.18 13.00
C ALA A 95 17.33 8.06 12.57
N ALA A 96 17.55 7.90 11.25
CA ALA A 96 18.49 6.93 10.71
C ALA A 96 19.94 7.23 11.14
N ASP A 97 20.31 8.51 11.23
CA ASP A 97 21.63 8.95 11.70
C ASP A 97 21.82 8.64 13.19
N LYS A 98 20.81 8.92 14.03
CA LYS A 98 20.82 8.59 15.47
C LYS A 98 20.92 7.08 15.70
N ALA A 99 20.16 6.30 14.96
CA ALA A 99 20.24 4.85 15.00
C ALA A 99 21.62 4.34 14.54
N SER A 100 22.22 4.95 13.51
CA SER A 100 23.58 4.61 13.06
C SER A 100 24.64 4.92 14.11
N ALA A 101 24.54 6.06 14.81
CA ALA A 101 25.40 6.38 15.94
C ALA A 101 25.22 5.36 17.08
N ALA A 102 23.99 4.91 17.35
CA ALA A 102 23.73 3.88 18.35
C ALA A 102 24.35 2.52 17.97
N ILE A 103 24.29 2.14 16.68
CA ILE A 103 24.96 0.94 16.14
C ILE A 103 26.48 1.04 16.33
N ALA A 104 27.08 2.20 16.07
CA ALA A 104 28.52 2.40 16.25
C ALA A 104 28.96 2.23 17.72
N LEU A 105 28.12 2.60 18.68
CA LEU A 105 28.38 2.39 20.10
C LEU A 105 28.20 0.93 20.52
N ARG A 106 27.14 0.27 20.03
CA ARG A 106 26.78 -1.10 20.37
C ARG A 106 26.24 -1.84 19.13
N PRO A 107 27.11 -2.51 18.35
CA PRO A 107 26.73 -3.12 17.08
C PRO A 107 25.91 -4.41 17.23
N THR A 108 25.75 -4.92 18.46
CA THR A 108 24.97 -6.13 18.78
C THR A 108 23.58 -5.82 19.33
N GLU A 109 23.14 -4.56 19.33
CA GLU A 109 21.81 -4.17 19.77
C GLU A 109 20.78 -4.28 18.62
N PRO A 110 19.82 -5.21 18.68
CA PRO A 110 18.81 -5.36 17.63
C PRO A 110 17.95 -4.11 17.43
N SER A 111 17.59 -3.42 18.53
CA SER A 111 16.74 -2.22 18.52
C SER A 111 17.29 -1.09 17.65
N ALA A 112 18.63 -0.98 17.56
CA ALA A 112 19.28 0.06 16.76
C ALA A 112 19.08 -0.17 15.26
N TYR A 113 19.23 -1.42 14.80
CA TYR A 113 18.93 -1.79 13.42
C TYR A 113 17.44 -1.66 13.13
N PHE A 114 16.57 -2.06 14.07
CA PHE A 114 15.12 -1.91 13.91
C PHE A 114 14.69 -0.45 13.68
N PHE A 115 15.14 0.50 14.52
CA PHE A 115 14.78 1.90 14.33
C PHE A 115 15.34 2.47 13.03
N ARG A 116 16.56 2.08 12.64
CA ARG A 116 17.12 2.50 11.35
C ARG A 116 16.30 1.93 10.19
N ALA A 117 15.91 0.66 10.24
CA ALA A 117 15.06 0.02 9.24
C ALA A 117 13.72 0.73 9.08
N VAL A 118 13.04 1.07 10.18
CA VAL A 118 11.77 1.80 10.15
C VAL A 118 11.91 3.20 9.55
N ALA A 119 13.02 3.89 9.82
CA ALA A 119 13.30 5.19 9.22
C ALA A 119 13.58 5.07 7.71
N LEU A 120 14.39 4.08 7.32
CA LEU A 120 14.74 3.80 5.92
C LEU A 120 13.52 3.36 5.09
N GLU A 121 12.63 2.59 5.68
CA GLU A 121 11.36 2.17 5.07
C GLU A 121 10.50 3.38 4.68
N GLN A 122 10.32 4.33 5.59
CA GLN A 122 9.56 5.56 5.33
C GLN A 122 10.26 6.52 4.36
N LEU A 123 11.59 6.41 4.25
CA LEU A 123 12.39 7.09 3.21
C LEU A 123 12.40 6.33 1.87
N ALA A 124 11.68 5.21 1.75
CA ALA A 124 11.67 4.34 0.58
C ALA A 124 13.06 3.79 0.17
N ARG A 125 13.99 3.66 1.14
CA ARG A 125 15.32 3.05 0.97
C ARG A 125 15.23 1.55 1.26
N TRP A 126 14.55 0.83 0.35
CA TRP A 126 14.09 -0.54 0.56
C TRP A 126 15.20 -1.57 0.78
N HIS A 127 16.28 -1.50 0.00
CA HIS A 127 17.43 -2.40 0.12
C HIS A 127 18.06 -2.35 1.53
N GLU A 128 18.38 -1.15 1.99
CA GLU A 128 18.99 -0.92 3.31
C GLU A 128 18.01 -1.24 4.44
N CYS A 129 16.73 -0.92 4.27
CA CYS A 129 15.67 -1.31 5.20
C CYS A 129 15.64 -2.82 5.42
N ALA A 130 15.62 -3.60 4.33
CA ALA A 130 15.59 -5.06 4.40
C ALA A 130 16.85 -5.62 5.08
N ALA A 131 18.02 -5.04 4.80
CA ALA A 131 19.27 -5.42 5.44
C ALA A 131 19.22 -5.22 6.97
N ASP A 132 18.69 -4.08 7.44
CA ASP A 132 18.63 -3.78 8.86
C ASP A 132 17.59 -4.60 9.62
N PHE A 133 16.39 -4.81 9.06
CA PHE A 133 15.44 -5.73 9.68
C PHE A 133 15.99 -7.15 9.78
N ARG A 134 16.66 -7.63 8.72
CA ARG A 134 17.34 -8.93 8.74
C ARG A 134 18.39 -8.97 9.84
N LYS A 135 19.20 -7.91 9.98
CA LYS A 135 20.24 -7.85 11.01
C LYS A 135 19.68 -7.86 12.43
N ALA A 136 18.58 -7.13 12.68
CA ALA A 136 17.90 -7.17 13.98
C ALA A 136 17.44 -8.60 14.32
N LEU A 137 16.84 -9.30 13.36
CA LEU A 137 16.35 -10.68 13.51
C LEU A 137 17.46 -11.74 13.53
N GLU A 138 18.65 -11.46 13.00
CA GLU A 138 19.84 -12.30 13.16
C GLU A 138 20.42 -12.20 14.57
N LEU A 139 20.46 -10.99 15.13
CA LEU A 139 20.96 -10.74 16.48
C LEU A 139 20.02 -11.30 17.54
N ASP A 140 18.71 -11.19 17.33
CA ASP A 140 17.69 -11.83 18.14
C ASP A 140 16.55 -12.37 17.25
N PRO A 141 16.47 -13.69 17.02
CA PRO A 141 15.41 -14.31 16.22
C PRO A 141 13.99 -14.11 16.75
N LYS A 142 13.84 -13.78 18.04
CA LYS A 142 12.55 -13.49 18.68
C LYS A 142 12.37 -12.00 18.93
N PHE A 143 13.19 -11.15 18.33
CA PHE A 143 13.16 -9.71 18.56
C PHE A 143 11.75 -9.15 18.37
N THR A 144 11.35 -8.33 19.34
CA THR A 144 10.18 -7.45 19.34
C THR A 144 10.62 -6.12 19.92
N ALA A 145 10.11 -5.02 19.36
CA ALA A 145 10.12 -3.71 19.99
C ALA A 145 8.75 -3.44 20.65
N ASP A 146 8.54 -2.18 21.03
CA ASP A 146 7.26 -1.71 21.56
C ASP A 146 6.13 -1.95 20.54
N PRO A 147 5.05 -2.68 20.89
CA PRO A 147 3.93 -2.98 19.99
C PRO A 147 3.22 -1.75 19.41
N GLU A 148 3.33 -0.58 20.05
CA GLU A 148 2.76 0.66 19.53
C GLU A 148 3.57 1.22 18.34
N LEU A 149 4.79 0.73 18.13
CA LEU A 149 5.64 1.14 17.03
C LEU A 149 5.37 0.32 15.77
N ARG A 150 5.60 0.95 14.62
CA ARG A 150 5.49 0.31 13.31
C ARG A 150 6.39 -0.94 13.27
N TYR A 151 5.77 -2.11 13.08
CA TYR A 151 6.40 -3.44 13.09
C TYR A 151 7.01 -3.88 14.43
N GLY A 152 6.72 -3.21 15.54
CA GLY A 152 7.37 -3.48 16.82
C GLY A 152 7.08 -4.88 17.36
N ASP A 153 5.83 -5.31 17.28
CA ASP A 153 5.39 -6.66 17.64
C ASP A 153 5.88 -7.74 16.66
N ASN A 154 6.04 -7.38 15.37
CA ASN A 154 6.43 -8.32 14.33
C ASN A 154 7.37 -7.70 13.26
N PRO A 155 8.69 -7.63 13.54
CA PRO A 155 9.66 -7.06 12.59
C PRO A 155 9.80 -7.85 11.27
N LEU A 156 9.32 -9.10 11.23
CA LEU A 156 9.27 -9.90 10.00
C LEU A 156 8.33 -9.29 8.94
N LEU A 157 7.27 -8.60 9.38
CA LEU A 157 6.37 -7.87 8.48
C LEU A 157 7.13 -6.73 7.77
N GLY A 158 7.92 -5.95 8.52
CA GLY A 158 8.77 -4.89 7.98
C GLY A 158 9.81 -5.42 6.99
N LEU A 159 10.47 -6.54 7.34
CA LEU A 159 11.40 -7.23 6.45
C LEU A 159 10.73 -7.65 5.14
N GLY A 160 9.58 -8.32 5.23
CA GLY A 160 8.83 -8.80 4.08
C GLY A 160 8.38 -7.67 3.15
N ILE A 161 7.89 -6.56 3.72
CA ILE A 161 7.55 -5.37 2.95
C ILE A 161 8.80 -4.84 2.24
N CYS A 162 9.89 -4.56 2.96
CA CYS A 162 11.08 -3.99 2.34
C CYS A 162 11.70 -4.89 1.26
N LEU A 163 11.68 -6.21 1.43
CA LEU A 163 12.11 -7.16 0.39
C LEU A 163 11.21 -7.12 -0.84
N ALA A 164 9.89 -7.08 -0.67
CA ALA A 164 8.96 -7.03 -1.80
C ALA A 164 9.19 -5.77 -2.64
N ARG A 165 9.44 -4.65 -1.97
CA ARG A 165 9.71 -3.33 -2.58
C ARG A 165 11.02 -3.26 -3.33
N ASP A 166 12.03 -3.91 -2.79
CA ASP A 166 13.35 -4.03 -3.41
C ASP A 166 13.32 -4.97 -4.64
N GLY A 167 12.22 -5.71 -4.82
CA GLY A 167 12.01 -6.65 -5.93
C GLY A 167 12.39 -8.10 -5.61
N HIS A 168 12.83 -8.37 -4.38
CA HIS A 168 13.16 -9.71 -3.88
C HIS A 168 11.89 -10.47 -3.43
N LEU A 169 10.96 -10.71 -4.37
CA LEU A 169 9.62 -11.21 -4.06
C LEU A 169 9.62 -12.61 -3.40
N ALA A 170 10.52 -13.51 -3.80
CA ALA A 170 10.62 -14.84 -3.21
C ALA A 170 11.07 -14.78 -1.74
N ASP A 171 12.07 -13.96 -1.43
CA ASP A 171 12.55 -13.76 -0.06
C ASP A 171 11.49 -13.03 0.79
N ALA A 172 10.76 -12.09 0.17
CA ALA A 172 9.65 -11.41 0.80
C ALA A 172 8.53 -12.37 1.20
N GLU A 173 8.15 -13.30 0.32
CA GLU A 173 7.16 -14.34 0.63
C GLU A 173 7.61 -15.18 1.83
N VAL A 174 8.87 -15.62 1.88
CA VAL A 174 9.41 -16.38 3.02
C VAL A 174 9.35 -15.58 4.32
N ALA A 175 9.72 -14.29 4.28
CA ALA A 175 9.65 -13.42 5.45
C ALA A 175 8.20 -13.20 5.93
N LEU A 176 7.26 -13.00 5.00
CA LEU A 176 5.85 -12.78 5.29
C LEU A 176 5.14 -14.05 5.77
N ASP A 177 5.47 -15.23 5.24
CA ASP A 177 4.99 -16.51 5.76
C ASP A 177 5.45 -16.72 7.21
N ARG A 178 6.70 -16.37 7.53
CA ARG A 178 7.20 -16.36 8.92
C ARG A 178 6.49 -15.32 9.78
N ALA A 179 6.17 -14.14 9.23
CA ALA A 179 5.44 -13.10 9.93
C ALA A 179 4.03 -13.57 10.32
N VAL A 180 3.30 -14.17 9.38
CA VAL A 180 1.98 -14.78 9.59
C VAL A 180 2.05 -15.90 10.63
N ALA A 181 3.04 -16.78 10.53
CA ALA A 181 3.20 -17.91 11.47
C ALA A 181 3.48 -17.43 12.90
N ARG A 182 4.13 -16.28 13.06
CA ARG A 182 4.43 -15.67 14.35
C ARG A 182 3.22 -14.96 14.95
N THR A 183 2.63 -14.06 14.18
CA THR A 183 1.49 -13.23 14.57
C THR A 183 0.55 -13.12 13.37
N PRO A 184 -0.47 -13.98 13.26
CA PRO A 184 -1.42 -13.90 12.16
C PRO A 184 -2.28 -12.64 12.33
N GLY A 185 -2.15 -11.71 11.39
CA GLY A 185 -2.83 -10.42 11.45
C GLY A 185 -3.25 -9.93 10.07
N VAL A 186 -4.13 -8.93 10.06
CA VAL A 186 -4.70 -8.35 8.82
C VAL A 186 -3.58 -7.91 7.88
N GLN A 187 -2.55 -7.24 8.39
CA GLN A 187 -1.47 -6.68 7.58
C GLN A 187 -0.52 -7.77 7.05
N GLU A 188 -0.17 -8.76 7.86
CA GLU A 188 0.67 -9.88 7.47
C GLU A 188 0.06 -10.64 6.30
N TRP A 189 -1.22 -10.99 6.42
CA TRP A 189 -1.95 -11.67 5.35
C TRP A 189 -2.14 -10.79 4.11
N LEU A 190 -2.44 -9.50 4.29
CA LEU A 190 -2.63 -8.56 3.18
C LEU A 190 -1.35 -8.43 2.35
N ARG A 191 -0.19 -8.26 3.00
CA ARG A 191 1.11 -8.11 2.33
C ARG A 191 1.62 -9.40 1.73
N LEU A 192 1.33 -10.54 2.36
CA LEU A 192 1.60 -11.85 1.77
C LEU A 192 0.80 -12.05 0.48
N GLY A 193 -0.50 -11.70 0.51
CA GLY A 193 -1.37 -11.75 -0.66
C GLY A 193 -0.88 -10.85 -1.79
N GLU A 194 -0.56 -9.59 -1.50
CA GLU A 194 0.01 -8.63 -2.45
C GLU A 194 1.29 -9.18 -3.11
N THR A 195 2.22 -9.70 -2.30
CA THR A 195 3.51 -10.25 -2.79
C THR A 195 3.30 -11.46 -3.70
N ARG A 196 2.41 -12.39 -3.31
CA ARG A 196 2.08 -13.56 -4.13
C ARG A 196 1.42 -13.19 -5.45
N ILE A 197 0.54 -12.18 -5.45
CA ILE A 197 -0.07 -11.65 -6.68
C ILE A 197 1.00 -11.05 -7.60
N ALA A 198 1.95 -10.30 -7.05
CA ALA A 198 3.07 -9.75 -7.83
C ALA A 198 3.92 -10.86 -8.49
N MET A 199 4.08 -12.00 -7.82
CA MET A 199 4.81 -13.18 -8.33
C MET A 199 4.05 -14.02 -9.38
N GLY A 200 2.76 -13.79 -9.63
CA GLY A 200 1.96 -14.70 -10.48
C GLY A 200 1.17 -15.77 -9.73
N LYS A 201 1.35 -15.88 -8.41
CA LYS A 201 0.68 -16.87 -7.55
C LYS A 201 -0.71 -16.37 -7.15
N LEU A 202 -1.59 -16.21 -8.15
CA LEU A 202 -2.87 -15.51 -7.98
C LEU A 202 -3.80 -16.23 -7.00
N ARG A 203 -3.85 -17.56 -7.02
CA ARG A 203 -4.71 -18.35 -6.14
C ARG A 203 -4.25 -18.23 -4.68
N GLU A 204 -2.97 -18.47 -4.43
CA GLU A 204 -2.35 -18.36 -3.10
C GLU A 204 -2.41 -16.93 -2.57
N GLY A 205 -2.33 -15.95 -3.47
CA GLY A 205 -2.53 -14.54 -3.15
C GLY A 205 -3.96 -14.23 -2.70
N LEU A 206 -4.96 -14.72 -3.42
CA LEU A 206 -6.37 -14.59 -3.06
C LEU A 206 -6.69 -15.30 -1.72
N GLU A 207 -6.13 -16.49 -1.48
CA GLU A 207 -6.27 -17.20 -0.19
C GLU A 207 -5.74 -16.36 0.98
N ALA A 208 -4.57 -15.74 0.83
CA ALA A 208 -4.04 -14.82 1.83
C ALA A 208 -4.92 -13.57 2.01
N LEU A 209 -5.50 -13.02 0.94
CA LEU A 209 -6.45 -11.90 1.04
C LEU A 209 -7.76 -12.28 1.73
N VAL A 210 -8.21 -13.53 1.61
CA VAL A 210 -9.35 -14.07 2.38
C VAL A 210 -8.99 -14.15 3.85
N ALA A 211 -7.86 -14.77 4.19
CA ALA A 211 -7.37 -14.86 5.56
C ALA A 211 -7.17 -13.47 6.21
N SER A 212 -6.78 -12.46 5.43
CA SER A 212 -6.68 -11.06 5.89
C SER A 212 -8.03 -10.48 6.34
N THR A 213 -9.12 -10.81 5.64
CA THR A 213 -10.48 -10.40 6.05
C THR A 213 -10.94 -11.17 7.27
N GLU A 214 -10.69 -12.48 7.33
CA GLU A 214 -11.05 -13.28 8.50
C GLU A 214 -10.31 -12.79 9.76
N ALA A 215 -9.03 -12.40 9.62
CA ALA A 215 -8.23 -11.87 10.71
C ALA A 215 -8.72 -10.51 11.25
N SER A 216 -9.50 -9.73 10.49
CA SER A 216 -10.10 -8.49 11.01
C SER A 216 -11.36 -8.76 11.84
N GLY A 217 -11.93 -9.98 11.74
CA GLY A 217 -13.23 -10.31 12.31
C GLY A 217 -14.42 -9.67 11.57
N GLU A 218 -14.17 -8.99 10.45
CA GLU A 218 -15.20 -8.39 9.62
C GLU A 218 -15.67 -9.37 8.54
N SER A 219 -16.94 -9.26 8.15
CA SER A 219 -17.48 -10.04 7.02
C SER A 219 -17.07 -9.47 5.65
N THR A 220 -16.69 -8.20 5.61
CA THR A 220 -16.36 -7.49 4.38
C THR A 220 -14.87 -7.15 4.33
N PRO A 221 -14.20 -7.33 3.18
CA PRO A 221 -12.83 -6.89 3.02
C PRO A 221 -12.70 -5.37 3.10
N SER A 222 -11.59 -4.88 3.64
CA SER A 222 -11.21 -3.47 3.56
C SER A 222 -11.04 -3.01 2.10
N ALA A 223 -11.13 -1.71 1.84
CA ALA A 223 -11.00 -1.15 0.49
C ALA A 223 -9.70 -1.60 -0.23
N LEU A 224 -8.56 -1.58 0.47
CA LEU A 224 -7.28 -2.02 -0.08
C LEU A 224 -7.27 -3.53 -0.39
N ASN A 225 -7.85 -4.36 0.48
CA ASN A 225 -7.98 -5.79 0.24
C ASN A 225 -8.87 -6.05 -1.00
N SER A 226 -10.00 -5.35 -1.12
CA SER A 226 -10.87 -5.41 -2.30
C SER A 226 -10.16 -5.00 -3.59
N TRP A 227 -9.32 -3.96 -3.56
CA TRP A 227 -8.50 -3.58 -4.71
C TRP A 227 -7.51 -4.68 -5.11
N LEU A 228 -6.82 -5.29 -4.14
CA LEU A 228 -5.88 -6.40 -4.42
C LEU A 228 -6.60 -7.66 -4.93
N ARG A 229 -7.83 -7.93 -4.46
CA ARG A 229 -8.67 -9.00 -5.03
C ARG A 229 -9.08 -8.69 -6.46
N ALA A 230 -9.50 -7.47 -6.74
CA ALA A 230 -9.83 -7.03 -8.11
C ALA A 230 -8.64 -7.22 -9.06
N LEU A 231 -7.45 -6.83 -8.62
CA LEU A 231 -6.20 -7.05 -9.36
C LEU A 231 -5.94 -8.52 -9.64
N ALA A 232 -6.07 -9.38 -8.63
CA ALA A 232 -5.85 -10.82 -8.77
C ALA A 232 -6.86 -11.48 -9.72
N TYR A 233 -8.15 -11.15 -9.58
CA TYR A 233 -9.21 -11.66 -10.45
C TYR A 233 -9.01 -11.20 -11.89
N ASP A 234 -8.66 -9.93 -12.11
CA ASP A 234 -8.43 -9.42 -13.46
C ASP A 234 -7.24 -10.09 -14.14
N ARG A 235 -6.13 -10.26 -13.42
CA ARG A 235 -4.94 -11.01 -13.87
C ARG A 235 -5.25 -12.48 -14.14
N GLY A 236 -6.20 -13.05 -13.40
CA GLY A 236 -6.74 -14.39 -13.59
C GLY A 236 -7.85 -14.49 -14.64
N ARG A 237 -8.17 -13.40 -15.36
CA ARG A 237 -9.26 -13.30 -16.36
C ARG A 237 -10.65 -13.62 -15.82
N GLN A 238 -10.88 -13.38 -14.54
CA GLN A 238 -12.18 -13.53 -13.88
C GLN A 238 -12.89 -12.16 -13.85
N THR A 239 -13.29 -11.67 -15.02
CA THR A 239 -13.74 -10.27 -15.23
C THR A 239 -14.93 -9.87 -14.35
N ALA A 240 -15.90 -10.76 -14.14
CA ALA A 240 -17.05 -10.48 -13.29
C ALA A 240 -16.63 -10.24 -11.83
N LEU A 241 -15.79 -11.12 -11.28
CA LEU A 241 -15.29 -11.00 -9.91
C LEU A 241 -14.34 -9.80 -9.75
N ALA A 242 -13.55 -9.49 -10.79
CA ALA A 242 -12.70 -8.31 -10.82
C ALA A 242 -13.54 -7.03 -10.73
N SER A 243 -14.60 -6.92 -11.54
CA SER A 243 -15.51 -5.78 -11.52
C SER A 243 -16.25 -5.66 -10.19
N GLU A 244 -16.74 -6.77 -9.63
CA GLU A 244 -17.42 -6.78 -8.33
C GLU A 244 -16.49 -6.29 -7.21
N ALA A 245 -15.27 -6.82 -7.14
CA ALA A 245 -14.29 -6.41 -6.13
C ALA A 245 -13.85 -4.94 -6.31
N ALA A 246 -13.68 -4.47 -7.55
CA ALA A 246 -13.35 -3.07 -7.84
C ALA A 246 -14.47 -2.11 -7.44
N GLN A 247 -15.72 -2.46 -7.74
CA GLN A 247 -16.89 -1.69 -7.32
C GLN A 247 -17.03 -1.64 -5.79
N ALA A 248 -16.85 -2.78 -5.11
CA ALA A 248 -16.85 -2.82 -3.66
C ALA A 248 -15.76 -1.91 -3.06
N ALA A 249 -14.56 -1.93 -3.64
CA ALA A 249 -13.46 -1.07 -3.23
C ALA A 249 -13.78 0.42 -3.46
N ALA A 250 -14.33 0.77 -4.63
CA ALA A 250 -14.71 2.15 -4.98
C ALA A 250 -15.85 2.70 -4.11
N LEU A 251 -16.76 1.85 -3.61
CA LEU A 251 -17.78 2.27 -2.65
C LEU A 251 -17.17 2.69 -1.31
N SER A 252 -16.16 1.95 -0.83
CA SER A 252 -15.45 2.27 0.41
C SER A 252 -14.40 3.37 0.25
N ASP A 253 -13.89 3.57 -0.97
CA ASP A 253 -12.86 4.56 -1.31
C ASP A 253 -13.18 5.29 -2.63
N ARG A 254 -14.25 6.11 -2.60
CA ARG A 254 -14.77 6.81 -3.78
C ARG A 254 -13.77 7.73 -4.49
N PHE A 255 -12.73 8.16 -3.80
CA PHE A 255 -11.71 9.05 -4.33
C PHE A 255 -10.38 8.33 -4.60
N LEU A 256 -10.37 7.00 -4.53
CA LEU A 256 -9.18 6.17 -4.74
C LEU A 256 -8.01 6.62 -3.84
N ARG A 257 -8.26 7.10 -2.61
CA ARG A 257 -7.23 7.61 -1.69
C ARG A 257 -6.25 6.52 -1.31
N GLN A 258 -6.73 5.28 -1.17
CA GLN A 258 -5.90 4.12 -0.87
C GLN A 258 -4.97 3.76 -2.04
N LEU A 259 -5.31 4.16 -3.26
CA LEU A 259 -4.46 3.95 -4.43
C LEU A 259 -3.55 5.15 -4.72
N THR A 260 -4.05 6.37 -4.55
CA THR A 260 -3.34 7.63 -4.86
C THR A 260 -2.37 8.09 -3.78
N SER A 261 -2.62 7.73 -2.52
CA SER A 261 -1.75 8.06 -1.39
C SER A 261 -1.72 6.89 -0.39
N PRO A 262 -1.21 5.73 -0.81
CA PRO A 262 -1.20 4.53 0.03
C PRO A 262 -0.30 4.74 1.26
N ALA A 263 -0.75 4.28 2.43
CA ALA A 263 0.02 4.39 3.67
C ALA A 263 1.35 3.61 3.63
N VAL A 264 1.39 2.55 2.83
CA VAL A 264 2.59 1.83 2.43
C VAL A 264 2.48 1.62 0.94
N PRO A 265 3.54 1.89 0.16
CA PRO A 265 3.78 1.45 -1.21
C PRO A 265 2.82 0.42 -1.89
N PHE A 266 2.73 0.30 -3.23
CA PHE A 266 2.38 -0.99 -3.93
C PHE A 266 3.59 -1.69 -4.59
N VAL A 267 3.70 -3.03 -4.49
CA VAL A 267 4.98 -3.78 -4.67
C VAL A 267 5.85 -3.23 -5.79
N SER A 268 5.25 -2.95 -6.95
CA SER A 268 5.86 -2.13 -7.99
C SER A 268 5.00 -0.92 -8.37
N LYS A 269 5.66 0.13 -8.89
CA LYS A 269 4.98 1.29 -9.50
C LYS A 269 4.05 0.89 -10.66
N ALA A 270 4.34 -0.22 -11.35
CA ALA A 270 3.49 -0.74 -12.39
C ALA A 270 2.20 -1.38 -11.82
N ASP A 271 2.27 -2.02 -10.65
CA ASP A 271 1.07 -2.52 -9.96
C ASP A 271 0.17 -1.37 -9.49
N GLU A 272 0.76 -0.28 -8.98
CA GLU A 272 0.02 0.95 -8.64
C GLU A 272 -0.70 1.52 -9.87
N GLN A 273 0.00 1.68 -10.99
CA GLN A 273 -0.60 2.16 -12.23
C GLN A 273 -1.73 1.23 -12.72
N TYR A 274 -1.53 -0.08 -12.62
CA TYR A 274 -2.54 -1.06 -13.00
C TYR A 274 -3.80 -0.94 -12.14
N LEU A 275 -3.63 -0.86 -10.81
CA LEU A 275 -4.71 -0.68 -9.86
C LEU A 275 -5.45 0.63 -10.10
N MET A 276 -4.73 1.72 -10.39
CA MET A 276 -5.34 3.00 -10.78
C MET A 276 -6.15 2.87 -12.07
N GLY A 277 -5.68 2.09 -13.05
CA GLY A 277 -6.43 1.76 -14.26
C GLY A 277 -7.78 1.10 -13.95
N LEU A 278 -7.77 0.02 -13.15
CA LEU A 278 -8.98 -0.65 -12.67
C LEU A 278 -9.88 0.29 -11.86
N GLY A 279 -9.29 1.15 -11.04
CA GLY A 279 -10.00 2.12 -10.21
C GLY A 279 -10.79 3.13 -11.04
N TRP A 280 -10.15 3.73 -12.04
CA TRP A 280 -10.81 4.66 -12.93
C TRP A 280 -11.85 4.01 -13.84
N GLU A 281 -11.59 2.78 -14.30
CA GLU A 281 -12.57 2.01 -15.07
C GLU A 281 -13.84 1.77 -14.24
N SER A 282 -13.70 1.31 -12.99
CA SER A 282 -14.84 1.10 -12.07
C SER A 282 -15.56 2.40 -11.69
N SER A 283 -14.87 3.54 -11.77
CA SER A 283 -15.41 4.87 -11.51
C SER A 283 -16.03 5.53 -12.75
N ASN A 284 -16.18 4.80 -13.85
CA ASN A 284 -16.72 5.28 -15.14
C ASN A 284 -15.91 6.44 -15.74
N ARG A 285 -14.57 6.38 -15.62
CA ARG A 285 -13.60 7.32 -16.22
C ARG A 285 -12.64 6.58 -17.16
N PRO A 286 -13.15 6.02 -18.27
CA PRO A 286 -12.37 5.14 -19.16
C PRO A 286 -11.19 5.86 -19.84
N GLU A 287 -11.24 7.18 -19.98
CA GLU A 287 -10.14 7.97 -20.51
C GLU A 287 -8.90 7.96 -19.60
N LEU A 288 -9.12 8.02 -18.28
CA LEU A 288 -8.04 7.90 -17.30
C LEU A 288 -7.57 6.44 -17.23
N ALA A 289 -8.50 5.48 -17.20
CA ALA A 289 -8.15 4.06 -17.23
C ALA A 289 -7.24 3.72 -18.43
N LEU A 290 -7.57 4.22 -19.63
CA LEU A 290 -6.78 4.02 -20.84
C LEU A 290 -5.35 4.60 -20.68
N ALA A 291 -5.21 5.81 -20.14
CA ALA A 291 -3.89 6.38 -19.87
C ALA A 291 -3.07 5.51 -18.91
N TYR A 292 -3.66 5.05 -17.82
CA TYR A 292 -2.99 4.21 -16.82
C TYR A 292 -2.55 2.85 -17.40
N PHE A 293 -3.41 2.16 -18.15
CA PHE A 293 -3.01 0.89 -18.78
C PHE A 293 -1.94 1.08 -19.87
N ARG A 294 -2.02 2.15 -20.67
CA ARG A 294 -0.91 2.51 -21.58
C ARG A 294 0.38 2.82 -20.82
N GLY A 295 0.28 3.49 -19.66
CA GLY A 295 1.39 3.74 -18.75
C GLY A 295 2.07 2.45 -18.27
N VAL A 296 1.30 1.42 -17.90
CA VAL A 296 1.84 0.09 -17.55
C VAL A 296 2.60 -0.51 -18.73
N VAL A 297 2.02 -0.48 -19.93
CA VAL A 297 2.64 -1.02 -21.15
C VAL A 297 3.94 -0.29 -21.50
N MET A 298 4.00 1.03 -21.29
CA MET A 298 5.19 1.83 -21.55
C MET A 298 6.29 1.61 -20.50
N THR A 299 5.92 1.54 -19.22
CA THR A 299 6.90 1.43 -18.13
C THR A 299 7.47 0.02 -18.00
N ARG A 300 6.69 -1.02 -18.31
CA ARG A 300 7.14 -2.42 -18.26
C ARG A 300 6.65 -3.20 -19.48
N PRO A 301 7.21 -2.99 -20.68
CA PRO A 301 6.75 -3.67 -21.90
C PRO A 301 6.77 -5.20 -21.79
N ASP A 302 7.75 -5.75 -21.08
CA ASP A 302 7.94 -7.21 -20.89
C ASP A 302 7.51 -7.68 -19.49
N GLY A 303 6.71 -6.89 -18.78
CA GLY A 303 6.17 -7.27 -17.48
C GLY A 303 5.20 -8.46 -17.58
N LEU A 304 5.17 -9.29 -16.52
CA LEU A 304 4.31 -10.47 -16.43
C LEU A 304 2.85 -10.17 -16.77
N TRP A 305 2.36 -8.98 -16.35
CA TRP A 305 0.98 -8.56 -16.48
C TRP A 305 0.73 -7.60 -17.65
N THR A 306 1.77 -7.27 -18.41
CA THR A 306 1.68 -6.28 -19.47
C THR A 306 0.80 -6.74 -20.61
N ARG A 307 0.79 -8.05 -20.90
CA ARG A 307 -0.17 -8.62 -21.86
C ARG A 307 -1.61 -8.36 -21.44
N ARG A 308 -1.95 -8.55 -20.16
CA ARG A 308 -3.31 -8.28 -19.65
C ARG A 308 -3.62 -6.78 -19.71
N ALA A 309 -2.67 -5.90 -19.40
CA ALA A 309 -2.83 -4.46 -19.58
C ALA A 309 -3.09 -4.07 -21.05
N ARG A 310 -2.42 -4.71 -22.03
CA ARG A 310 -2.70 -4.48 -23.46
C ARG A 310 -4.12 -4.87 -23.85
N GLU A 311 -4.65 -5.96 -23.30
CA GLU A 311 -6.04 -6.36 -23.55
C GLU A 311 -7.03 -5.30 -23.04
N HIS A 312 -6.75 -4.67 -21.91
CA HIS A 312 -7.54 -3.51 -21.44
C HIS A 312 -7.41 -2.30 -22.36
N VAL A 313 -6.20 -1.99 -22.83
CA VAL A 313 -5.98 -0.92 -23.82
C VAL A 313 -6.79 -1.20 -25.09
N GLU A 314 -6.71 -2.41 -25.65
CA GLU A 314 -7.44 -2.79 -26.87
C GLU A 314 -8.96 -2.69 -26.68
N LEU A 315 -9.49 -3.10 -25.53
CA LEU A 315 -10.92 -2.99 -25.21
C LEU A 315 -11.36 -1.54 -25.06
N LEU A 316 -10.61 -0.73 -24.32
CA LEU A 316 -10.90 0.68 -24.11
C LEU A 316 -10.79 1.47 -25.41
N GLU A 317 -9.82 1.13 -26.28
CA GLU A 317 -9.67 1.70 -27.63
C GLU A 317 -10.88 1.41 -28.54
N GLN A 318 -11.64 0.37 -28.26
CA GLN A 318 -12.88 0.04 -28.99
C GLN A 318 -14.14 0.65 -28.35
N THR A 319 -14.02 1.20 -27.15
CA THR A 319 -15.17 1.68 -26.37
C THR A 319 -15.45 3.16 -26.65
N ALA A 320 -16.73 3.51 -26.81
CA ALA A 320 -17.15 4.91 -26.85
C ALA A 320 -17.07 5.52 -25.45
N PHE A 321 -16.25 6.55 -25.29
CA PHE A 321 -16.11 7.20 -23.99
C PHE A 321 -17.33 8.07 -23.68
N PRO A 322 -17.84 8.03 -22.43
CA PRO A 322 -18.81 9.00 -21.98
C PRO A 322 -18.18 10.39 -22.10
N LEU A 323 -18.90 11.32 -22.73
CA LEU A 323 -18.44 12.70 -22.88
C LEU A 323 -19.09 13.54 -21.79
N ASP A 324 -18.42 13.63 -20.64
CA ASP A 324 -18.85 14.45 -19.52
C ASP A 324 -18.41 15.89 -19.73
N VAL A 325 -19.35 16.73 -20.18
CA VAL A 325 -19.13 18.17 -20.36
C VAL A 325 -19.64 18.94 -19.16
N ALA A 326 -18.70 19.39 -18.32
CA ALA A 326 -19.00 20.26 -17.19
C ALA A 326 -19.14 21.73 -17.66
N ARG A 327 -20.13 22.43 -17.12
CA ARG A 327 -20.39 23.84 -17.40
C ARG A 327 -20.35 24.65 -16.11
N SER A 328 -19.79 25.85 -16.17
CA SER A 328 -19.83 26.79 -15.05
C SER A 328 -19.85 28.24 -15.55
N GLY A 329 -20.30 29.16 -14.71
CA GLY A 329 -20.36 30.60 -15.01
C GLY A 329 -21.79 31.15 -15.07
N PRO A 330 -21.92 32.48 -15.06
CA PRO A 330 -23.21 33.16 -15.02
C PRO A 330 -23.96 33.17 -16.36
N ALA A 331 -23.27 32.99 -17.49
CA ALA A 331 -23.93 32.96 -18.80
C ALA A 331 -24.63 31.60 -19.02
N PRO A 332 -25.91 31.59 -19.42
CA PRO A 332 -26.61 30.34 -19.69
C PRO A 332 -26.02 29.64 -20.91
N LEU A 333 -25.83 28.32 -20.80
CA LEU A 333 -25.39 27.46 -21.87
C LEU A 333 -26.09 26.11 -21.75
N ASP A 334 -26.79 25.68 -22.80
CA ASP A 334 -27.45 24.37 -22.80
C ASP A 334 -26.42 23.22 -22.80
N ALA A 335 -26.66 22.20 -21.97
CA ALA A 335 -25.75 21.08 -21.81
C ALA A 335 -25.68 20.18 -23.05
N VAL A 336 -26.81 19.98 -23.73
CA VAL A 336 -26.91 19.14 -24.92
C VAL A 336 -26.18 19.81 -26.08
N VAL A 337 -26.38 21.13 -26.25
CA VAL A 337 -25.67 21.94 -27.26
C VAL A 337 -24.17 21.92 -27.02
N ALA A 338 -23.72 22.16 -25.77
CA ALA A 338 -22.29 22.12 -25.43
C ALA A 338 -21.68 20.74 -25.70
N THR A 339 -22.37 19.68 -25.29
CA THR A 339 -21.94 18.29 -25.51
C THR A 339 -21.87 17.94 -26.99
N ALA A 340 -22.86 18.36 -27.79
CA ALA A 340 -22.86 18.15 -29.24
C ALA A 340 -21.71 18.88 -29.94
N ALA A 341 -21.43 20.13 -29.55
CA ALA A 341 -20.33 20.91 -30.09
C ALA A 341 -18.96 20.26 -29.80
N VAL A 342 -18.73 19.84 -28.55
CA VAL A 342 -17.49 19.15 -28.15
C VAL A 342 -17.38 17.79 -28.86
N ARG A 343 -18.46 17.01 -28.91
CA ARG A 343 -18.48 15.71 -29.61
C ARG A 343 -18.10 15.84 -31.08
N LYS A 344 -18.63 16.85 -31.77
CA LYS A 344 -18.33 17.12 -33.18
C LYS A 344 -16.85 17.47 -33.40
N ALA A 345 -16.23 18.18 -32.47
CA ALA A 345 -14.81 18.57 -32.55
C ALA A 345 -13.85 17.46 -32.07
N MET A 346 -14.33 16.46 -31.33
CA MET A 346 -13.50 15.46 -30.66
C MET A 346 -12.50 14.75 -31.57
N PRO A 347 -12.84 14.32 -32.81
CA PRO A 347 -11.86 13.67 -33.69
C PRO A 347 -10.65 14.56 -34.00
N GLN A 348 -10.87 15.87 -34.18
CA GLN A 348 -9.79 16.82 -34.45
C GLN A 348 -8.98 17.12 -33.17
N LEU A 349 -9.65 17.24 -32.02
CA LEU A 349 -9.00 17.42 -30.73
C LEU A 349 -8.11 16.21 -30.37
N ALA A 350 -8.61 14.99 -30.58
CA ALA A 350 -7.86 13.75 -30.37
C ALA A 350 -6.66 13.64 -31.32
N ALA A 351 -6.78 14.13 -32.56
CA ALA A 351 -5.66 14.17 -33.50
C ALA A 351 -4.53 15.11 -33.03
N CYS A 352 -4.86 16.23 -32.37
CA CYS A 352 -3.86 17.16 -31.82
C CYS A 352 -2.98 16.52 -30.74
N VAL A 353 -3.51 15.57 -29.98
CA VAL A 353 -2.79 14.88 -28.89
C VAL A 353 -2.32 13.48 -29.30
N ALA A 354 -2.44 13.09 -30.58
CA ALA A 354 -2.17 11.72 -31.04
C ALA A 354 -0.74 11.23 -30.76
N ALA A 355 0.24 12.13 -30.69
CA ALA A 355 1.62 11.81 -30.32
C ALA A 355 1.82 11.55 -28.81
N LEU A 356 0.80 11.81 -27.98
CA LEU A 356 0.83 11.71 -26.52
C LEU A 356 -0.25 10.72 -26.01
N PRO A 357 -0.22 9.44 -26.40
CA PRO A 357 -1.30 8.50 -26.11
C PRO A 357 -1.45 8.12 -24.63
N ALA A 358 -0.43 8.29 -23.81
CA ALA A 358 -0.48 8.00 -22.38
C ALA A 358 -0.61 9.26 -21.51
N VAL A 359 -1.10 10.36 -22.10
CA VAL A 359 -1.36 11.62 -21.40
C VAL A 359 -2.85 11.93 -21.49
N ALA A 360 -3.49 12.14 -20.36
CA ALA A 360 -4.87 12.62 -20.30
C ALA A 360 -4.92 14.07 -19.82
N PHE A 361 -5.76 14.85 -20.48
CA PHE A 361 -5.93 16.27 -20.22
C PHE A 361 -7.37 16.59 -19.84
N THR A 362 -7.54 17.60 -19.01
CA THR A 362 -8.79 18.32 -18.86
C THR A 362 -8.67 19.65 -19.60
N LEU A 363 -9.50 19.83 -20.62
CA LEU A 363 -9.60 21.09 -21.35
C LEU A 363 -10.69 21.94 -20.74
N ARG A 364 -10.43 23.23 -20.53
CA ARG A 364 -11.43 24.23 -20.12
C ARG A 364 -11.46 25.38 -21.10
N VAL A 365 -12.55 25.49 -21.85
CA VAL A 365 -12.78 26.54 -22.83
C VAL A 365 -13.61 27.65 -22.20
N THR A 366 -13.11 28.88 -22.28
CA THR A 366 -13.77 30.08 -21.75
C THR A 366 -14.34 30.91 -22.88
N ARG A 367 -15.64 31.20 -22.81
CA ARG A 367 -16.28 32.26 -23.60
C ARG A 367 -16.67 33.38 -22.64
N SER A 368 -16.38 34.61 -23.02
CA SER A 368 -16.78 35.78 -22.25
C SER A 368 -17.19 36.91 -23.18
N ARG A 369 -18.08 37.77 -22.67
CA ARG A 369 -18.44 39.03 -23.32
C ARG A 369 -17.98 40.19 -22.44
N PRO A 370 -17.22 41.16 -22.98
CA PRO A 370 -16.83 42.34 -22.21
C PRO A 370 -18.06 43.05 -21.61
N PRO A 371 -17.92 43.65 -20.40
CA PRO A 371 -19.00 44.44 -19.82
C PRO A 371 -19.34 45.65 -20.69
N ALA A 372 -20.59 46.08 -20.68
CA ALA A 372 -20.98 47.35 -21.26
C ALA A 372 -20.26 48.47 -20.49
N THR A 373 -19.64 49.41 -21.20
CA THR A 373 -18.95 50.55 -20.61
C THR A 373 -19.94 51.43 -19.84
N GLY A 374 -19.79 51.53 -18.51
CA GLY A 374 -20.62 52.38 -17.65
C GLY A 374 -20.26 52.27 -16.16
N PRO A 375 -20.59 53.29 -15.33
CA PRO A 375 -20.30 53.27 -13.90
C PRO A 375 -21.17 52.20 -13.19
N GLY A 376 -20.53 51.20 -12.57
CA GLY A 376 -21.22 50.14 -11.81
C GLY A 376 -20.75 48.69 -12.05
N ILE A 377 -19.70 48.45 -12.85
CA ILE A 377 -19.18 47.10 -13.13
C ILE A 377 -18.57 46.50 -11.85
N ARG A 378 -19.18 45.44 -11.30
CA ARG A 378 -18.68 44.74 -10.10
C ARG A 378 -17.84 43.49 -10.38
N SER A 379 -17.79 42.98 -11.62
CA SER A 379 -16.97 41.81 -11.96
C SER A 379 -16.41 41.88 -13.38
N VAL A 380 -15.09 41.73 -13.52
CA VAL A 380 -14.42 41.59 -14.82
C VAL A 380 -14.52 40.12 -15.24
N PRO A 381 -15.13 39.78 -16.39
CA PRO A 381 -15.19 38.41 -16.84
C PRO A 381 -13.78 37.89 -17.20
N PRO A 382 -13.51 36.57 -17.04
CA PRO A 382 -12.24 35.97 -17.41
C PRO A 382 -11.96 36.15 -18.91
N ALA A 383 -10.68 36.20 -19.28
CA ALA A 383 -10.28 36.28 -20.68
C ALA A 383 -10.79 35.05 -21.46
N PRO A 384 -11.35 35.23 -22.67
CA PRO A 384 -11.74 34.11 -23.51
C PRO A 384 -10.49 33.36 -23.96
N GLY A 385 -10.56 32.02 -23.99
CA GLY A 385 -9.40 31.20 -24.32
C GLY A 385 -9.52 29.75 -23.90
N LEU A 386 -8.41 29.05 -23.99
CA LEU A 386 -8.26 27.66 -23.57
C LEU A 386 -7.34 27.61 -22.36
N ALA A 387 -7.73 26.85 -21.34
CA ALA A 387 -6.83 26.36 -20.31
C ALA A 387 -6.70 24.84 -20.47
N VAL A 388 -5.47 24.34 -20.45
CA VAL A 388 -5.15 22.91 -20.53
C VAL A 388 -4.58 22.48 -19.18
N THR A 389 -5.20 21.49 -18.55
CA THR A 389 -4.67 20.84 -17.35
C THR A 389 -4.27 19.42 -17.70
N GLN A 390 -3.05 19.02 -17.35
CA GLN A 390 -2.62 17.63 -17.47
C GLN A 390 -3.06 16.85 -16.22
N ASP A 391 -3.94 15.86 -16.40
CA ASP A 391 -4.45 15.06 -15.29
C ASP A 391 -3.48 13.92 -14.94
N VAL A 392 -2.92 13.28 -15.96
CA VAL A 392 -1.89 12.23 -15.81
C VAL A 392 -0.99 12.23 -17.04
N ALA A 393 0.30 11.93 -16.84
CA ALA A 393 1.26 11.71 -17.92
C ALA A 393 2.22 10.57 -17.57
N PHE A 394 2.45 9.71 -18.54
CA PHE A 394 3.48 8.66 -18.49
C PHE A 394 4.50 8.85 -19.62
N GLY A 395 5.76 8.51 -19.34
CA GLY A 395 6.85 8.56 -20.32
C GLY A 395 7.49 9.94 -20.50
N ASP A 396 7.33 10.85 -19.54
CA ASP A 396 7.96 12.17 -19.49
C ASP A 396 7.86 12.94 -20.83
N PRO A 397 6.64 13.29 -21.28
CA PRO A 397 6.47 14.01 -22.53
C PRO A 397 7.24 15.32 -22.51
N SER A 398 8.03 15.57 -23.56
CA SER A 398 8.82 16.82 -23.65
C SER A 398 7.90 18.04 -23.63
N GLU A 399 8.36 19.12 -23.01
CA GLU A 399 7.67 20.41 -22.99
C GLU A 399 7.29 20.87 -24.41
N ALA A 400 8.18 20.72 -25.38
CA ALA A 400 7.93 21.04 -26.79
C ALA A 400 6.74 20.25 -27.41
N ALA A 401 6.56 18.99 -27.02
CA ALA A 401 5.44 18.16 -27.48
C ALA A 401 4.12 18.59 -26.85
N LEU A 402 4.13 18.98 -25.56
CA LEU A 402 2.97 19.54 -24.87
C LEU A 402 2.57 20.89 -25.48
N GLU A 403 3.53 21.78 -25.72
CA GLU A 403 3.30 23.06 -26.41
C GLU A 403 2.78 22.88 -27.84
N GLN A 404 3.27 21.86 -28.56
CA GLN A 404 2.77 21.55 -29.90
C GLN A 404 1.32 21.08 -29.86
N ALA A 405 0.95 20.24 -28.90
CA ALA A 405 -0.42 19.81 -28.68
C ALA A 405 -1.32 21.02 -28.36
N GLU A 406 -0.91 21.89 -27.44
CA GLU A 406 -1.68 23.09 -27.07
C GLU A 406 -1.87 24.05 -28.25
N ARG A 407 -0.81 24.30 -29.05
CA ARG A 407 -0.90 25.10 -30.28
C ARG A 407 -1.88 24.53 -31.30
N CYS A 408 -2.01 23.20 -31.36
CA CYS A 408 -3.01 22.54 -32.20
C CYS A 408 -4.43 22.66 -31.62
N LEU A 409 -4.58 22.52 -30.30
CA LEU A 409 -5.88 22.53 -29.61
C LEU A 409 -6.57 23.90 -29.63
N LEU A 410 -5.82 24.99 -29.47
CA LEU A 410 -6.36 26.35 -29.38
C LEU A 410 -7.28 26.74 -30.56
N PRO A 411 -6.87 26.63 -31.84
CA PRO A 411 -7.73 27.01 -32.96
C PRO A 411 -8.97 26.11 -33.10
N VAL A 412 -8.90 24.85 -32.66
CA VAL A 412 -10.03 23.91 -32.69
C VAL A 412 -11.05 24.29 -31.61
N THR A 413 -10.59 24.57 -30.40
CA THR A 413 -11.47 24.95 -29.28
C THR A 413 -12.12 26.32 -29.48
N LEU A 414 -11.42 27.27 -30.11
CA LEU A 414 -11.97 28.57 -30.49
C LEU A 414 -13.07 28.48 -31.56
N LYS A 415 -13.11 27.40 -32.35
CA LYS A 415 -14.12 27.13 -33.39
C LYS A 415 -15.26 26.23 -32.90
N LEU A 416 -15.29 25.85 -31.62
CA LEU A 416 -16.43 25.14 -31.06
C LEU A 416 -17.70 25.96 -31.28
N ASP A 417 -18.71 25.29 -31.85
CA ASP A 417 -20.03 25.82 -32.17
C ASP A 417 -20.86 26.01 -30.90
N LEU A 418 -20.39 26.93 -30.05
CA LEU A 418 -21.04 27.32 -28.80
C LEU A 418 -21.86 28.59 -29.05
N PRO A 419 -23.07 28.70 -28.49
CA PRO A 419 -23.92 29.86 -28.68
C PRO A 419 -23.23 31.13 -28.16
N PRO A 420 -23.40 32.28 -28.86
CA PRO A 420 -22.80 33.53 -28.44
C PRO A 420 -23.42 34.02 -27.13
N ILE A 421 -22.59 34.64 -26.29
CA ILE A 421 -23.04 35.21 -25.01
C ILE A 421 -23.83 36.49 -25.28
N LYS A 422 -25.09 36.51 -24.85
CA LYS A 422 -25.99 37.66 -25.04
C LYS A 422 -25.74 38.79 -24.05
N GLU A 423 -25.56 38.44 -22.77
CA GLU A 423 -25.46 39.40 -21.68
C GLU A 423 -24.02 39.96 -21.53
N PRO A 424 -23.80 41.28 -21.63
CA PRO A 424 -22.49 41.89 -21.40
C PRO A 424 -21.97 41.60 -19.99
N GLY A 425 -20.66 41.36 -19.87
CA GLY A 425 -20.01 41.09 -18.58
C GLY A 425 -20.19 39.67 -18.05
N THR A 426 -20.88 38.79 -18.80
CA THR A 426 -21.07 37.38 -18.43
C THR A 426 -20.11 36.45 -19.19
N TRP A 427 -19.97 35.23 -18.69
CA TRP A 427 -19.04 34.22 -19.21
C TRP A 427 -19.57 32.81 -18.92
N HIS A 428 -19.07 31.83 -19.67
CA HIS A 428 -19.20 30.42 -19.32
C HIS A 428 -17.89 29.66 -19.59
N HIS A 429 -17.66 28.62 -18.80
CA HIS A 429 -16.65 27.60 -19.05
C HIS A 429 -17.30 26.31 -19.54
N VAL A 430 -16.65 25.65 -20.48
CA VAL A 430 -16.96 24.29 -20.91
C VAL A 430 -15.73 23.44 -20.64
N SER A 431 -15.84 22.46 -19.73
CA SER A 431 -14.72 21.59 -19.35
C SER A 431 -15.00 20.14 -19.72
N PHE A 432 -14.01 19.44 -20.30
CA PHE A 432 -14.14 18.06 -20.73
C PHE A 432 -12.76 17.37 -20.82
N SER A 433 -12.74 16.05 -20.67
CA SER A 433 -11.52 15.25 -20.76
C SER A 433 -11.08 15.03 -22.21
N LEU A 434 -9.77 14.88 -22.42
CA LEU A 434 -9.16 14.56 -23.71
C LEU A 434 -7.98 13.61 -23.53
N ILE A 435 -7.98 12.53 -24.31
CA ILE A 435 -6.84 11.63 -24.51
C ILE A 435 -6.84 11.20 -25.97
N ALA A 436 -5.66 10.91 -26.54
CA ALA A 436 -5.61 10.35 -27.89
C ALA A 436 -6.29 8.99 -27.94
N HIS A 437 -7.46 8.94 -28.57
CA HIS A 437 -8.29 7.75 -28.65
C HIS A 437 -8.90 7.66 -30.04
N ARG A 438 -8.90 6.46 -30.62
CA ARG A 438 -9.58 6.18 -31.89
C ARG A 438 -10.68 5.17 -31.60
N PRO A 439 -11.87 5.62 -31.16
CA PRO A 439 -12.99 4.70 -31.03
C PRO A 439 -13.27 4.07 -32.39
N GLN A 440 -13.54 2.76 -32.43
CA GLN A 440 -14.14 2.18 -33.63
C GLN A 440 -15.50 2.84 -33.87
N PRO A 441 -15.89 3.11 -35.13
CA PRO A 441 -17.23 3.61 -35.42
C PRO A 441 -18.23 2.58 -34.87
N GLY A 442 -18.96 2.98 -33.83
CA GLY A 442 -20.01 2.14 -33.25
C GLY A 442 -21.07 1.81 -34.31
N PRO A 443 -21.88 0.75 -34.10
CA PRO A 443 -22.99 0.47 -34.99
C PRO A 443 -23.88 1.71 -35.08
N ALA A 444 -24.26 2.08 -36.30
CA ALA A 444 -25.07 3.26 -36.57
C ALA A 444 -26.32 3.25 -35.68
N ALA A 445 -26.66 4.41 -35.11
CA ALA A 445 -27.86 4.58 -34.31
C ALA A 445 -29.09 4.10 -35.10
N GLY A 446 -29.60 2.92 -34.78
CA GLY A 446 -30.67 2.26 -35.53
C GLY A 446 -30.85 0.77 -35.27
N GLU A 447 -29.83 0.05 -34.79
CA GLU A 447 -29.96 -1.37 -34.46
C GLU A 447 -30.19 -1.60 -32.96
N THR A 448 -31.43 -1.39 -32.52
CA THR A 448 -31.95 -2.09 -31.34
C THR A 448 -32.11 -3.56 -31.70
N SER A 449 -31.12 -4.40 -31.36
CA SER A 449 -31.29 -5.85 -31.36
C SER A 449 -31.13 -6.38 -29.95
N ALA A 450 -32.28 -6.63 -29.32
CA ALA A 450 -32.41 -7.53 -28.20
C ALA A 450 -31.92 -8.93 -28.64
N GLY A 451 -30.74 -9.33 -28.15
CA GLY A 451 -30.18 -10.66 -28.34
C GLY A 451 -30.11 -11.40 -27.01
N ALA A 452 -31.23 -11.93 -26.54
CA ALA A 452 -31.21 -12.93 -25.48
C ALA A 452 -30.35 -14.14 -25.92
N PRO A 453 -29.56 -14.75 -25.03
CA PRO A 453 -28.74 -15.91 -25.38
C PRO A 453 -29.64 -17.07 -25.81
N ARG A 454 -29.42 -17.59 -27.02
CA ARG A 454 -30.07 -18.83 -27.50
C ARG A 454 -29.64 -20.00 -26.61
N PRO A 455 -30.56 -20.86 -26.15
CA PRO A 455 -30.20 -22.06 -25.40
C PRO A 455 -29.46 -23.05 -26.31
N PRO A 456 -28.55 -23.88 -25.75
CA PRO A 456 -27.78 -24.84 -26.53
C PRO A 456 -28.69 -25.91 -27.15
N PRO A 457 -28.32 -26.48 -28.32
CA PRO A 457 -29.14 -27.47 -28.99
C PRO A 457 -29.22 -28.74 -28.15
N ARG A 458 -30.45 -29.18 -27.86
CA ARG A 458 -30.72 -30.51 -27.28
C ARG A 458 -30.10 -31.57 -28.20
N ARG A 459 -29.08 -32.28 -27.71
CA ARG A 459 -28.63 -33.53 -28.33
C ARG A 459 -29.79 -34.51 -28.33
N ARG A 460 -30.20 -34.94 -29.52
CA ARG A 460 -31.07 -36.11 -29.68
C ARG A 460 -30.19 -37.36 -29.67
N ARG A 461 -30.62 -38.31 -28.84
CA ARG A 461 -30.14 -39.68 -28.61
C ARG A 461 -28.96 -39.80 -27.66
#